data_AF-A0A950DI15-F1
#
_entry.id   AF-A0A950DI15-F1
#
_cell.length_a   1.000
_cell.length_b   1.000
_cell.length_c   1.000
_cell.angle_alpha   90.00
_cell.angle_beta   90.00
_cell.angle_gamma   90.00
#
_symmetry.space_group_name_H-M   'P 1'
#
loop_
_entity.id
_entity.type
_entity.pdbx_description
1 polymer ?
#
loop_
_entity_poly.entity_id
_entity_poly.type
_entity_poly.pdbx_seq_one_letter_code
_entity_poly.pdbx_strand_id
1 'polypeptide(L)'
;MTLPVFHVRAARRRASVLSFCALLMAGSARPAHSQGQMYIYPAKGQNQQQQDKDRYECHTWAVQQTGFDPSKAYPSNPNHYDPQPYNPSQPHVMRGAGRGAAMGAVGGAIGGNAGKGAAAGAAVGAMAGGFRRRDERRQQATAQQQQQAQTSASVSAGYQRAMAACLQGRGYTVN
;
A
#
# COMPACT_ATOMS: atom_id res chain seq x y z
N MET A 1 -62.81 41.70 18.94
CA MET A 1 -61.73 42.60 18.47
C MET A 1 -60.78 42.82 19.63
N THR A 2 -59.47 42.63 19.41
CA THR A 2 -58.24 42.82 20.26
C THR A 2 -57.43 41.53 20.47
N LEU A 3 -56.18 41.54 19.99
CA LEU A 3 -55.16 40.46 19.97
C LEU A 3 -54.32 40.43 21.28
N PRO A 4 -53.13 39.79 21.36
CA PRO A 4 -52.87 38.44 21.90
C PRO A 4 -51.89 38.43 23.11
N VAL A 5 -51.77 37.33 23.86
CA VAL A 5 -50.53 37.05 24.62
C VAL A 5 -50.21 35.55 24.58
N PHE A 6 -49.09 35.25 23.91
CA PHE A 6 -48.34 34.00 23.98
C PHE A 6 -47.48 33.97 25.23
N HIS A 7 -47.44 32.81 25.90
CA HIS A 7 -46.29 32.14 26.56
C HIS A 7 -46.90 31.06 27.49
N VAL A 8 -46.49 29.79 27.52
CA VAL A 8 -45.16 29.27 27.82
C VAL A 8 -45.06 27.80 27.36
N ARG A 9 -43.99 27.50 26.63
CA ARG A 9 -43.15 26.27 26.58
C ARG A 9 -43.82 24.89 26.73
N ALA A 10 -43.60 24.04 25.71
CA ALA A 10 -42.50 23.06 25.69
C ALA A 10 -42.86 21.88 24.77
N ALA A 11 -42.36 21.89 23.53
CA ALA A 11 -42.30 20.67 22.73
C ALA A 11 -40.85 20.44 22.30
N ARG A 12 -40.35 19.31 22.77
CA ARG A 12 -38.96 18.86 22.75
C ARG A 12 -38.38 18.83 21.33
N ARG A 13 -37.17 19.39 21.25
CA ARG A 13 -36.14 19.24 20.21
C ARG A 13 -36.23 17.90 19.48
N ARG A 14 -36.65 17.93 18.22
CA ARG A 14 -36.34 16.89 17.22
C ARG A 14 -36.16 17.58 15.88
N ALA A 15 -34.95 18.10 15.63
CA ALA A 15 -34.58 18.54 14.30
C ALA A 15 -33.08 18.35 14.11
N SER A 16 -32.76 17.66 13.02
CA SER A 16 -31.56 17.87 12.22
C SER A 16 -30.23 17.36 12.76
N VAL A 17 -30.03 16.04 12.66
CA VAL A 17 -28.70 15.46 12.40
C VAL A 17 -28.82 14.40 11.28
N LEU A 18 -29.30 14.83 10.12
CA LEU A 18 -29.30 14.04 8.88
C LEU A 18 -28.87 14.95 7.72
N SER A 19 -27.62 15.40 7.73
CA SER A 19 -26.92 15.91 6.54
C SER A 19 -25.55 16.41 6.98
N PHE A 20 -24.49 15.60 6.92
CA PHE A 20 -23.10 16.06 6.69
C PHE A 20 -22.03 14.95 6.60
N CYS A 21 -22.35 13.74 6.13
CA CYS A 21 -21.31 12.71 5.98
C CYS A 21 -21.51 11.81 4.75
N ALA A 22 -21.80 12.43 3.60
CA ALA A 22 -21.99 11.73 2.32
C ALA A 22 -21.16 12.36 1.18
N LEU A 23 -19.92 12.78 1.46
CA LEU A 23 -19.04 13.42 0.47
C LEU A 23 -17.53 13.14 0.67
N LEU A 24 -17.18 11.89 1.03
CA LEU A 24 -15.77 11.46 1.16
C LEU A 24 -15.50 10.11 0.45
N MET A 25 -16.01 9.95 -0.77
CA MET A 25 -15.64 8.83 -1.65
C MET A 25 -15.24 9.34 -3.05
N ALA A 26 -14.45 10.41 -3.10
CA ALA A 26 -13.67 10.73 -4.29
C ALA A 26 -12.42 9.84 -4.28
N GLY A 27 -12.50 8.69 -4.94
CA GLY A 27 -11.35 7.83 -5.18
C GLY A 27 -10.26 8.60 -5.92
N SER A 28 -9.11 8.81 -5.27
CA SER A 28 -7.92 9.32 -5.92
C SER A 28 -7.46 8.28 -6.94
N ALA A 29 -7.70 8.53 -8.23
CA ALA A 29 -7.00 7.87 -9.32
C ALA A 29 -5.50 8.09 -9.07
N ARG A 30 -4.81 7.04 -8.61
CA ARG A 30 -3.35 7.07 -8.48
C ARG A 30 -2.80 7.19 -9.90
N PRO A 31 -2.00 8.23 -10.24
CA PRO A 31 -1.32 8.24 -11.52
C PRO A 31 -0.47 6.98 -11.61
N ALA A 32 -0.61 6.25 -12.71
CA ALA A 32 0.31 5.17 -13.06
C ALA A 32 1.72 5.77 -13.03
N HIS A 33 2.64 5.13 -12.30
CA HIS A 33 4.05 5.50 -12.28
C HIS A 33 4.60 5.24 -13.69
N SER A 34 4.41 6.22 -14.57
CA SER A 34 5.17 6.33 -15.81
C SER A 34 6.62 6.36 -15.34
N GLN A 35 7.41 5.37 -15.78
CA GLN A 35 8.86 5.44 -15.73
C GLN A 35 9.19 6.78 -16.37
N GLY A 36 9.44 7.81 -15.57
CA GLY A 36 9.48 9.19 -16.03
C GLY A 36 10.53 9.31 -17.10
N GLN A 37 10.10 9.18 -18.35
CA GLN A 37 10.95 9.28 -19.53
C GLN A 37 11.28 10.74 -19.61
N MET A 38 12.41 11.11 -19.00
CA MET A 38 12.93 12.45 -19.07
C MET A 38 13.37 12.71 -20.52
N TYR A 39 12.71 13.64 -21.19
CA TYR A 39 13.07 14.05 -22.53
C TYR A 39 14.05 15.21 -22.46
N ILE A 40 15.25 15.02 -23.01
CA ILE A 40 16.34 16.00 -22.96
C ILE A 40 16.55 16.56 -24.36
N TYR A 41 16.31 17.86 -24.51
CA TYR A 41 16.44 18.59 -25.77
C TYR A 41 17.64 19.55 -25.71
N PRO A 42 18.54 19.53 -26.71
CA PRO A 42 19.66 20.48 -26.79
C PRO A 42 19.12 21.86 -27.17
N ALA A 43 19.19 22.84 -26.26
CA ALA A 43 18.65 24.18 -26.51
C ALA A 43 19.69 25.15 -27.10
N LYS A 44 20.98 24.78 -27.11
CA LYS A 44 22.10 25.66 -27.51
C LYS A 44 22.89 25.13 -28.70
N GLY A 45 22.32 24.23 -29.50
CA GLY A 45 23.00 23.64 -30.65
C GLY A 45 24.13 22.68 -30.27
N GLN A 46 24.05 22.03 -29.10
CA GLN A 46 25.01 21.01 -28.72
C GLN A 46 25.00 19.85 -29.72
N ASN A 47 26.18 19.39 -30.14
CA ASN A 47 26.30 18.20 -30.99
C ASN A 47 26.02 16.91 -30.18
N GLN A 48 25.84 15.79 -30.88
CA GLN A 48 25.50 14.51 -30.23
C GLN A 48 26.57 14.06 -29.22
N GLN A 49 27.85 14.19 -29.56
CA GLN A 49 28.96 13.78 -28.69
C GLN A 49 28.98 14.58 -27.38
N GLN A 50 28.74 15.89 -27.46
CA GLN A 50 28.63 16.75 -26.29
C GLN A 50 27.41 16.39 -25.46
N GLN A 51 26.27 16.12 -26.10
CA GLN A 51 25.07 15.66 -25.40
C GLN A 51 25.29 14.36 -24.64
N ASP A 52 25.96 13.38 -25.24
CA ASP A 52 26.22 12.09 -24.60
C ASP A 52 27.18 12.25 -23.41
N LYS A 53 28.23 13.07 -23.57
CA LYS A 53 29.16 13.42 -22.49
C LYS A 53 28.42 14.12 -21.34
N ASP A 54 27.59 15.11 -21.65
CA ASP A 54 26.84 15.88 -20.65
C ASP A 54 25.82 15.00 -19.91
N ARG A 55 25.13 14.11 -20.64
CA ARG A 55 24.24 13.10 -20.05
C ARG A 55 24.98 12.17 -19.09
N TYR A 56 26.16 11.70 -19.47
CA TYR A 56 26.97 10.82 -18.62
C TYR A 56 27.48 11.51 -17.35
N GLU A 57 28.01 12.73 -17.49
CA GLU A 57 28.48 13.52 -16.35
C GLU A 57 27.34 13.87 -15.39
N CYS A 58 26.17 14.26 -15.93
CA CYS A 58 24.99 14.54 -15.12
C CYS A 58 24.36 13.29 -14.47
N HIS A 59 24.40 12.13 -15.13
CA HIS A 59 24.03 10.84 -14.52
C HIS A 59 24.93 10.55 -13.31
N THR A 60 26.26 10.62 -13.51
CA THR A 60 27.23 10.34 -12.44
C THR A 60 27.03 11.26 -11.24
N TRP A 61 26.82 12.56 -11.49
CA TRP A 61 26.50 13.52 -10.44
C TRP A 61 25.18 13.20 -9.73
N ALA A 62 24.11 12.87 -10.47
CA ALA A 62 22.82 12.52 -9.88
C ALA A 62 22.88 11.25 -9.00
N VAL A 63 23.66 10.24 -9.41
CA VAL A 63 23.93 9.06 -8.58
C VAL A 63 24.66 9.45 -7.30
N GLN A 64 25.67 10.31 -7.36
CA GLN A 64 26.40 10.78 -6.18
C GLN A 64 25.50 11.57 -5.22
N GLN A 65 24.54 12.35 -5.73
CA GLN A 65 23.62 13.13 -4.89
C GLN A 65 22.52 12.28 -4.25
N THR A 66 22.07 11.22 -4.92
CA THR A 66 20.86 10.49 -4.51
C THR A 66 21.11 9.07 -4.02
N GLY A 67 22.28 8.50 -4.30
CA GLY A 67 22.60 7.09 -4.04
C GLY A 67 21.81 6.10 -4.91
N PHE A 68 21.00 6.58 -5.86
CA PHE A 68 20.18 5.76 -6.76
C PHE A 68 20.76 5.76 -8.16
N ASP A 69 20.95 4.58 -8.75
CA ASP A 69 21.50 4.40 -10.09
C ASP A 69 20.54 3.60 -10.99
N PRO A 70 19.78 4.23 -11.89
CA PRO A 70 18.80 3.55 -12.74
C PRO A 70 19.42 2.58 -13.75
N SER A 71 20.75 2.61 -13.96
CA SER A 71 21.42 1.63 -14.82
C SER A 71 21.56 0.27 -14.15
N LYS A 72 21.40 0.21 -12.82
CA LYS A 72 21.38 -1.03 -12.05
C LYS A 72 19.98 -1.61 -12.07
N ALA A 73 19.90 -2.92 -12.30
CA ALA A 73 18.67 -3.66 -12.09
C ALA A 73 18.33 -3.66 -10.60
N TYR A 74 17.43 -2.78 -10.18
CA TYR A 74 16.78 -2.93 -8.89
C TYR A 74 15.68 -3.97 -9.03
N PRO A 75 15.52 -4.90 -8.06
CA PRO A 75 14.38 -5.79 -8.04
C PRO A 75 13.13 -4.92 -7.89
N SER A 76 12.49 -4.61 -9.02
CA SER A 76 11.21 -3.91 -9.10
C SER A 76 10.07 -4.76 -8.51
N ASN A 77 10.37 -5.99 -8.10
CA ASN A 77 9.41 -6.93 -7.59
C ASN A 77 10.09 -8.00 -6.70
N PRO A 78 9.86 -8.03 -5.38
CA PRO A 78 10.20 -9.19 -4.57
C PRO A 78 9.33 -10.43 -4.87
N ASN A 79 8.35 -10.37 -5.78
CA ASN A 79 7.60 -11.53 -6.28
C ASN A 79 8.19 -12.15 -7.57
N HIS A 80 9.46 -11.93 -7.90
CA HIS A 80 10.15 -12.96 -8.69
C HIS A 80 10.48 -14.12 -7.74
N TYR A 81 9.49 -14.99 -7.55
CA TYR A 81 9.63 -16.25 -6.84
C TYR A 81 10.51 -17.16 -7.70
N ASP A 82 11.81 -17.12 -7.50
CA ASP A 82 12.64 -18.30 -7.76
C ASP A 82 12.06 -19.41 -6.89
N PRO A 83 11.56 -20.54 -7.45
CA PRO A 83 11.02 -21.62 -6.64
C PRO A 83 12.15 -22.23 -5.79
N GLN A 84 12.34 -21.66 -4.60
CA GLN A 84 13.13 -22.25 -3.53
C GLN A 84 12.64 -23.67 -3.28
N PRO A 85 13.55 -24.67 -3.21
CA PRO A 85 13.19 -26.04 -2.89
C PRO A 85 12.46 -26.05 -1.54
N TYR A 86 11.21 -26.50 -1.56
CA TYR A 86 10.37 -26.66 -0.39
C TYR A 86 11.08 -27.48 0.70
N ASN A 87 11.50 -26.82 1.78
CA ASN A 87 12.01 -27.47 2.99
C ASN A 87 10.96 -27.34 4.13
N PRO A 88 10.11 -28.35 4.35
CA PRO A 88 9.07 -28.32 5.38
C PRO A 88 9.64 -28.65 6.76
N SER A 89 10.50 -27.80 7.31
CA SER A 89 11.10 -28.01 8.62
C SER A 89 10.73 -26.93 9.65
N GLN A 90 9.58 -26.25 9.52
CA GLN A 90 9.12 -25.33 10.57
C GLN A 90 7.62 -25.48 10.91
N PRO A 91 7.28 -26.01 12.11
CA PRO A 91 5.90 -26.18 12.55
C PRO A 91 5.31 -24.87 13.12
N HIS A 92 4.92 -23.94 12.23
CA HIS A 92 4.27 -22.68 12.64
C HIS A 92 2.72 -22.71 12.62
N VAL A 93 2.10 -23.90 12.55
CA VAL A 93 0.64 -24.05 12.33
C VAL A 93 -0.18 -24.47 13.56
N MET A 94 0.45 -24.77 14.70
CA MET A 94 -0.26 -25.28 15.90
C MET A 94 -1.06 -24.22 16.68
N ARG A 95 -0.78 -22.91 16.55
CA ARG A 95 -1.39 -21.88 17.40
C ARG A 95 -2.89 -21.61 17.09
N GLY A 96 -3.35 -21.92 15.87
CA GLY A 96 -4.72 -21.66 15.43
C GLY A 96 -5.72 -22.75 15.82
N ALA A 97 -5.32 -24.02 15.75
CA ALA A 97 -6.19 -25.17 15.99
C ALA A 97 -6.62 -25.29 17.47
N GLY A 98 -5.71 -25.00 18.41
CA GLY A 98 -5.99 -25.08 19.84
C GLY A 98 -7.08 -24.10 20.31
N ARG A 99 -7.15 -22.90 19.72
CA ARG A 99 -8.17 -21.89 20.09
C ARG A 99 -9.57 -22.26 19.58
N GLY A 100 -9.67 -22.95 18.44
CA GLY A 100 -10.93 -23.46 17.89
C GLY A 100 -11.53 -24.60 18.71
N ALA A 101 -10.68 -25.51 19.20
CA ALA A 101 -11.08 -26.66 20.00
C ALA A 101 -11.75 -26.25 21.33
N ALA A 102 -11.20 -25.23 22.00
CA ALA A 102 -11.76 -24.72 23.25
C ALA A 102 -13.17 -24.12 23.08
N MET A 103 -13.41 -23.39 21.97
CA MET A 103 -14.76 -22.87 21.68
C MET A 103 -15.74 -23.97 21.22
N GLY A 104 -15.27 -25.02 20.54
CA GLY A 104 -16.10 -26.18 20.18
C GLY A 104 -16.51 -27.06 21.35
N ALA A 105 -15.68 -27.14 22.40
CA ALA A 105 -15.96 -27.92 23.60
C ALA A 105 -17.17 -27.37 24.37
N VAL A 106 -17.35 -26.04 24.41
CA VAL A 106 -18.50 -25.40 25.08
C VAL A 106 -19.80 -25.69 24.33
N GLY A 107 -19.78 -25.71 22.99
CA GLY A 107 -20.94 -26.09 22.17
C GLY A 107 -21.26 -27.60 22.19
N GLY A 108 -20.24 -28.46 22.34
CA GLY A 108 -20.38 -29.92 22.34
C GLY A 108 -20.96 -30.53 23.62
N ALA A 109 -21.01 -29.78 24.72
CA ALA A 109 -21.58 -30.25 25.98
C ALA A 109 -23.11 -30.43 25.91
N ILE A 110 -23.78 -29.73 25.00
CA ILE A 110 -25.24 -29.82 24.79
C ILE A 110 -25.64 -31.09 24.02
N GLY A 111 -24.72 -31.65 23.22
CA GLY A 111 -24.93 -32.88 22.42
C GLY A 111 -24.34 -34.16 23.03
N GLY A 112 -23.88 -34.13 24.28
CA GLY A 112 -23.45 -35.32 25.02
C GLY A 112 -22.02 -35.81 24.82
N ASN A 113 -21.14 -35.08 24.11
CA ASN A 113 -19.71 -35.41 24.06
C ASN A 113 -18.85 -34.18 23.77
N ALA A 114 -18.29 -33.61 24.85
CA ALA A 114 -17.36 -32.48 24.78
C ALA A 114 -16.17 -32.77 23.83
N GLY A 115 -15.68 -34.01 23.78
CA GLY A 115 -14.59 -34.42 22.88
C GLY A 115 -14.96 -34.39 21.39
N LYS A 116 -16.20 -34.76 21.02
CA LYS A 116 -16.68 -34.68 19.62
C LYS A 116 -16.89 -33.23 19.18
N GLY A 117 -17.45 -32.38 20.07
CA GLY A 117 -17.60 -30.95 19.82
C GLY A 117 -16.26 -30.21 19.79
N ALA A 118 -15.29 -30.62 20.60
CA ALA A 118 -13.93 -30.09 20.57
C ALA A 118 -13.22 -30.46 19.25
N ALA A 119 -13.33 -31.70 18.77
CA ALA A 119 -12.77 -32.11 17.48
C ALA A 119 -13.42 -31.36 16.31
N ALA A 120 -14.75 -31.22 16.33
CA ALA A 120 -15.48 -30.44 15.32
C ALA A 120 -15.09 -28.95 15.36
N GLY A 121 -15.00 -28.34 16.55
CA GLY A 121 -14.56 -26.95 16.70
C GLY A 121 -13.08 -26.72 16.39
N ALA A 122 -12.23 -27.73 16.58
CA ALA A 122 -10.84 -27.71 16.15
C ALA A 122 -10.74 -27.66 14.61
N ALA A 123 -11.51 -28.49 13.90
CA ALA A 123 -11.56 -28.49 12.44
C ALA A 123 -12.10 -27.15 11.89
N VAL A 124 -13.25 -26.68 12.42
CA VAL A 124 -13.86 -25.41 12.01
C VAL A 124 -12.95 -24.23 12.35
N GLY A 125 -12.34 -24.22 13.54
CA GLY A 125 -11.41 -23.18 13.96
C GLY A 125 -10.08 -23.19 13.19
N ALA A 126 -9.60 -24.36 12.75
CA ALA A 126 -8.45 -24.47 11.86
C ALA A 126 -8.76 -23.90 10.47
N MET A 127 -9.93 -24.19 9.90
CA MET A 127 -10.36 -23.61 8.63
C MET A 127 -10.55 -22.09 8.74
N ALA A 128 -11.32 -21.63 9.73
CA ALA A 128 -11.53 -20.19 9.98
C ALA A 128 -10.23 -19.44 10.30
N GLY A 129 -9.32 -20.04 11.06
CA GLY A 129 -7.98 -19.50 11.33
C GLY A 129 -7.09 -19.46 10.09
N GLY A 130 -7.22 -20.45 9.19
CA GLY A 130 -6.55 -20.48 7.90
C GLY A 130 -7.01 -19.37 6.96
N PHE A 131 -8.32 -19.13 6.87
CA PHE A 131 -8.89 -18.02 6.10
C PHE A 131 -8.46 -16.66 6.67
N ARG A 132 -8.54 -16.46 8.01
CA ARG A 132 -8.06 -15.21 8.65
C ARG A 132 -6.59 -14.95 8.41
N ARG A 133 -5.71 -15.96 8.53
CA ARG A 133 -4.28 -15.79 8.24
C ARG A 133 -4.01 -15.50 6.75
N ARG A 134 -4.85 -16.02 5.84
CA ARG A 134 -4.78 -15.67 4.42
C ARG A 134 -5.21 -14.22 4.19
N ASP A 135 -6.26 -13.75 4.86
CA ASP A 135 -6.72 -12.36 4.75
C ASP A 135 -5.75 -11.39 5.41
N GLU A 136 -5.22 -11.69 6.60
CA GLU A 136 -4.15 -10.94 7.26
C GLU A 136 -2.92 -10.83 6.37
N ARG A 137 -2.47 -11.94 5.75
CA ARG A 137 -1.36 -11.90 4.80
C ARG A 137 -1.67 -11.12 3.53
N ARG A 138 -2.91 -11.18 3.02
CA ARG A 138 -3.33 -10.35 1.88
C ARG A 138 -3.31 -8.86 2.24
N GLN A 139 -3.79 -8.50 3.42
CA GLN A 139 -3.78 -7.12 3.94
C GLN A 139 -2.35 -6.63 4.19
N GLN A 140 -1.50 -7.46 4.80
CA GLN A 140 -0.08 -7.13 5.01
C GLN A 140 0.68 -7.03 3.69
N ALA A 141 0.43 -7.92 2.73
CA ALA A 141 1.04 -7.85 1.40
C ALA A 141 0.62 -6.58 0.64
N THR A 142 -0.65 -6.18 0.70
CA THR A 142 -1.09 -4.92 0.08
C THR A 142 -0.51 -3.69 0.78
N ALA A 143 -0.37 -3.70 2.11
CA ALA A 143 0.26 -2.61 2.84
C ALA A 143 1.77 -2.50 2.51
N GLN A 144 2.50 -3.62 2.50
CA GLN A 144 3.92 -3.65 2.14
C GLN A 144 4.16 -3.23 0.69
N GLN A 145 3.31 -3.68 -0.24
CA GLN A 145 3.44 -3.33 -1.65
C GLN A 145 3.25 -1.82 -1.89
N GLN A 146 2.34 -1.17 -1.15
CA GLN A 146 2.15 0.28 -1.26
C GLN A 146 3.34 1.06 -0.69
N GLN A 147 3.90 0.62 0.42
CA GLN A 147 5.03 1.31 1.04
C GLN A 147 6.32 1.16 0.23
N GLN A 148 6.54 0.00 -0.38
CA GLN A 148 7.69 -0.23 -1.25
C GLN A 148 7.56 0.51 -2.58
N ALA A 149 6.35 0.57 -3.17
CA ALA A 149 6.10 1.35 -4.38
C ALA A 149 6.32 2.86 -4.17
N GLN A 150 5.90 3.40 -3.03
CA GLN A 150 6.12 4.82 -2.69
C GLN A 150 7.59 5.14 -2.45
N THR A 151 8.31 4.26 -1.76
CA THR A 151 9.74 4.43 -1.51
C THR A 151 10.52 4.38 -2.82
N SER A 152 10.30 3.37 -3.67
CA SER A 152 10.97 3.27 -4.97
C SER A 152 10.68 4.47 -5.88
N ALA A 153 9.44 4.97 -5.86
CA ALA A 153 9.05 6.15 -6.64
C ALA A 153 9.70 7.45 -6.14
N SER A 154 9.95 7.58 -4.83
CA SER A 154 10.57 8.79 -4.28
C SER A 154 12.07 8.85 -4.56
N VAL A 155 12.78 7.72 -4.48
CA VAL A 155 14.22 7.67 -4.83
C VAL A 155 14.44 7.91 -6.33
N SER A 156 13.61 7.31 -7.20
CA SER A 156 13.70 7.53 -8.64
C SER A 156 13.38 8.97 -9.03
N ALA A 157 12.38 9.60 -8.40
CA ALA A 157 12.05 11.01 -8.60
C ALA A 157 13.18 11.94 -8.13
N GLY A 158 13.88 11.59 -7.05
CA GLY A 158 15.06 12.32 -6.58
C GLY A 158 16.17 12.33 -7.63
N TYR A 159 16.48 11.16 -8.19
CA TYR A 159 17.47 11.02 -9.27
C TYR A 159 17.07 11.85 -10.51
N GLN A 160 15.82 11.75 -10.95
CA GLN A 160 15.32 12.52 -12.09
C GLN A 160 15.46 14.02 -11.86
N ARG A 161 15.13 14.51 -10.66
CA ARG A 161 15.28 15.93 -10.32
C ARG A 161 16.74 16.38 -10.37
N ALA A 162 17.66 15.58 -9.82
CA ALA A 162 19.09 15.88 -9.86
C ALA A 162 19.61 15.90 -11.31
N MET A 163 19.31 14.87 -12.10
CA MET A 163 19.73 14.82 -13.49
C MET A 163 19.19 16.00 -14.32
N ALA A 164 17.92 16.37 -14.11
CA ALA A 164 17.30 17.52 -14.76
C ALA A 164 18.02 18.83 -14.40
N ALA A 165 18.30 19.06 -13.12
CA ALA A 165 18.97 20.28 -12.65
C ALA A 165 20.37 20.45 -13.27
N CYS A 166 21.14 19.36 -13.34
CA CYS A 166 22.46 19.37 -13.96
C CYS A 166 22.38 19.72 -15.46
N LEU A 167 21.47 19.08 -16.19
CA LEU A 167 21.28 19.31 -17.62
C LEU A 167 20.74 20.71 -17.91
N GLN A 168 19.80 21.20 -17.10
CA GLN A 168 19.30 22.57 -17.19
C GLN A 168 20.42 23.61 -16.98
N GLY A 169 21.32 23.38 -16.04
CA GLY A 169 22.52 24.22 -15.84
C GLY A 169 23.44 24.27 -17.06
N ARG A 170 23.48 23.20 -17.86
CA ARG A 170 24.23 23.13 -19.14
C ARG A 170 23.45 23.68 -20.34
N GLY A 171 22.23 24.17 -20.13
CA GLY A 171 21.39 24.71 -21.19
C GLY A 171 20.70 23.63 -22.02
N TYR A 172 20.33 22.51 -21.40
CA TYR A 172 19.35 21.58 -21.95
C TYR A 172 17.96 21.90 -21.43
N THR A 173 16.95 21.70 -22.26
CA THR A 173 15.56 21.69 -21.83
C THR A 173 15.18 20.27 -21.46
N VAL A 174 14.60 20.09 -20.28
CA VAL A 174 14.26 18.79 -19.71
C VAL A 174 12.77 18.78 -19.36
N ASN A 175 12.01 17.85 -19.96
CA ASN A 175 10.56 17.67 -19.75
C ASN A 175 10.21 16.23 -19.37
#